data_AF-A0A1W1W255-F1
#
_entry.id   AF-A0A1W1W255-F1
#
_cell.length_a   1.000
_cell.length_b   1.000
_cell.length_c   1.000
_cell.angle_alpha   90.00
_cell.angle_beta   90.00
_cell.angle_gamma   90.00
#
_symmetry.space_group_name_H-M   'P 1'
#
loop_
_entity.id
_entity.type
_entity.pdbx_description
1 polymer ?
#
loop_
_entity_poly.entity_id
_entity_poly.type
_entity_poly.pdbx_seq_one_letter_code
_entity_poly.pdbx_strand_id
1 'polypeptide(L)'
;MAYAGLTGFFEQLLSIDSLKRYKPHPNTYYSTCKQLKVAPAQAMLVAAHGWDTAGAQLAGLQAAFIARPGQQIYPLAPAPTLTGSTLPDIARQLIG
;
A
#
# COMPACT_ATOMS: atom_id res chain seq x y z
N MET A 1 -5.98 -6.02 -14.27
CA MET A 1 -4.69 -6.72 -14.51
C MET A 1 -4.64 -7.40 -15.87
N ALA A 2 -5.56 -8.33 -16.18
CA ALA A 2 -5.56 -9.05 -17.46
C ALA A 2 -5.63 -8.13 -18.70
N TYR A 3 -6.54 -7.15 -18.72
CA TYR A 3 -6.68 -6.22 -19.84
C TYR A 3 -5.45 -5.35 -20.12
N ALA A 4 -4.65 -5.06 -19.09
CA ALA A 4 -3.41 -4.30 -19.23
C ALA A 4 -2.18 -5.19 -19.51
N GLY A 5 -2.36 -6.52 -19.62
CA GLY A 5 -1.26 -7.47 -19.80
C GLY A 5 -0.35 -7.63 -18.58
N LEU A 6 -0.78 -7.18 -17.40
CA LEU A 6 0.10 -7.08 -16.23
C LEU A 6 0.06 -8.30 -15.30
N THR A 7 -0.83 -9.27 -15.53
CA THR A 7 -1.06 -10.37 -14.60
C THR A 7 0.22 -11.18 -14.28
N GLY A 8 1.13 -11.34 -15.25
CA GLY A 8 2.38 -12.09 -15.06
C GLY A 8 3.43 -11.40 -14.16
N PHE A 9 3.22 -10.14 -13.79
CA PHE A 9 4.12 -9.39 -12.90
C PHE A 9 3.67 -9.40 -11.43
N PHE A 10 2.60 -10.10 -11.09
CA PHE A 10 2.09 -10.19 -9.72
C PHE A 10 2.04 -11.65 -9.28
N GLU A 11 2.64 -11.96 -8.12
CA GLU A 11 2.60 -13.30 -7.55
C GLU A 11 1.19 -13.68 -7.07
N GLN A 12 0.44 -12.71 -6.56
CA GLN A 12 -0.91 -12.90 -6.03
C GLN A 12 -1.81 -11.70 -6.31
N LEU A 13 -3.11 -11.97 -6.46
CA LEU A 13 -4.18 -10.96 -6.53
C LEU A 13 -5.11 -11.19 -5.34
N LEU A 14 -5.12 -10.25 -4.39
CA LEU A 14 -5.84 -10.38 -3.14
C LEU A 14 -7.04 -9.42 -3.12
N SER A 15 -8.21 -9.93 -2.75
CA SER A 15 -9.45 -9.17 -2.58
C SER A 15 -9.91 -9.17 -1.12
N ILE A 16 -10.66 -8.15 -0.72
CA ILE A 16 -11.31 -8.03 0.60
C ILE A 16 -12.77 -8.49 0.61
N ASP A 17 -13.29 -9.02 -0.50
CA ASP A 17 -14.71 -9.38 -0.62
C ASP A 17 -15.18 -10.35 0.48
N SER A 18 -14.32 -11.30 0.86
CA SER A 18 -14.58 -12.25 1.94
C SER A 18 -14.53 -11.61 3.33
N LEU A 19 -13.77 -10.53 3.49
CA LEU A 19 -13.58 -9.81 4.76
C LEU A 19 -14.73 -8.85 5.06
N LYS A 20 -15.40 -8.33 4.02
CA LYS A 20 -16.46 -7.29 4.10
C LYS A 20 -16.06 -6.07 4.95
N ARG A 21 -14.76 -5.78 5.01
CA ARG A 21 -14.20 -4.58 5.65
C ARG A 21 -13.34 -3.87 4.64
N TYR A 22 -13.62 -2.58 4.47
CA TYR A 22 -12.89 -1.73 3.55
C TYR A 22 -11.81 -0.95 4.30
N LYS A 23 -10.78 -0.56 3.57
CA LYS A 23 -9.79 0.38 4.09
C LYS A 23 -10.47 1.69 4.53
N PRO A 24 -9.94 2.39 5.55
CA PRO A 24 -8.70 2.11 6.27
C PRO A 24 -8.83 1.11 7.43
N HIS A 25 -9.89 0.29 7.47
CA HIS A 25 -10.03 -0.70 8.54
C HIS A 25 -8.79 -1.63 8.61
N PRO A 26 -8.14 -1.78 9.79
CA PRO A 26 -6.83 -2.42 9.92
C PRO A 26 -6.80 -3.88 9.43
N ASN A 27 -7.90 -4.63 9.63
CA ASN A 27 -8.02 -6.00 9.11
C ASN A 27 -7.81 -6.15 7.60
N THR A 28 -7.98 -5.09 6.81
CA THR A 28 -7.69 -5.10 5.37
C THR A 28 -6.19 -5.31 5.11
N TYR A 29 -5.33 -4.68 5.92
CA TYR A 29 -3.89 -4.83 5.81
C TYR A 29 -3.43 -6.14 6.46
N TYR A 30 -4.00 -6.48 7.63
CA TYR A 30 -3.66 -7.73 8.31
C TYR A 30 -4.04 -8.97 7.52
N SER A 31 -5.19 -8.98 6.82
CA SER A 31 -5.60 -10.12 6.00
C SER A 31 -4.63 -10.34 4.83
N THR A 32 -4.12 -9.25 4.24
CA THR A 32 -3.10 -9.29 3.19
C THR A 32 -1.80 -9.87 3.73
N CYS A 33 -1.29 -9.33 4.85
CA CYS A 33 -0.05 -9.83 5.48
C CYS A 33 -0.16 -11.31 5.89
N LYS A 34 -1.33 -11.71 6.42
CA LYS A 34 -1.61 -13.10 6.81
C LYS A 34 -1.58 -14.05 5.61
N GLN A 35 -2.18 -13.67 4.48
CA GLN A 35 -2.19 -14.48 3.26
C GLN A 35 -0.78 -14.62 2.67
N LEU A 36 0.00 -13.54 2.72
CA LEU A 36 1.40 -13.51 2.27
C LEU A 36 2.36 -14.14 3.29
N LYS A 37 1.91 -14.47 4.50
CA LYS A 37 2.71 -15.04 5.61
C LYS A 37 3.91 -14.16 6.00
N VAL A 38 3.72 -12.85 6.01
CA VAL A 38 4.73 -11.86 6.42
C VAL A 38 4.27 -11.07 7.63
N ALA A 39 5.22 -10.56 8.43
CA ALA A 39 4.89 -9.60 9.48
C ALA A 39 4.47 -8.26 8.85
N PRO A 40 3.57 -7.48 9.48
CA PRO A 40 3.18 -6.15 8.97
C PRO A 40 4.37 -5.25 8.63
N ALA A 41 5.40 -5.22 9.49
CA ALA A 41 6.60 -4.41 9.29
C ALA A 41 7.45 -4.81 8.06
N GLN A 42 7.24 -6.02 7.51
CA GLN A 42 7.91 -6.53 6.31
C GLN A 42 7.10 -6.25 5.04
N ALA A 43 5.91 -5.65 5.15
CA ALA A 43 5.06 -5.28 4.03
C ALA A 43 5.02 -3.76 3.85
N MET A 44 4.99 -3.32 2.59
CA MET A 44 4.81 -1.93 2.23
C MET A 44 3.55 -1.74 1.40
N LEU A 45 2.69 -0.82 1.81
CA LEU A 45 1.60 -0.33 0.97
C LEU A 45 2.13 0.78 0.05
N VAL A 46 1.92 0.67 -1.25
CA VAL A 46 2.16 1.77 -2.21
C VAL A 46 0.81 2.35 -2.65
N ALA A 47 0.55 3.63 -2.38
CA ALA A 47 -0.73 4.26 -2.70
C ALA A 47 -0.61 5.76 -3.00
N ALA A 48 -1.56 6.29 -3.78
CA ALA A 48 -1.68 7.74 -4.00
C ALA A 48 -2.65 8.42 -3.01
N HIS A 49 -3.34 7.66 -2.17
CA HIS A 49 -4.31 8.21 -1.23
C HIS A 49 -3.71 8.29 0.18
N GLY A 50 -3.62 9.48 0.76
CA GLY A 50 -3.00 9.68 2.07
C GLY A 50 -3.71 8.95 3.22
N TRP A 51 -5.02 8.74 3.12
CA TRP A 51 -5.77 7.97 4.11
C TRP A 51 -5.40 6.47 4.11
N ASP A 52 -4.98 5.94 2.95
CA ASP A 52 -4.60 4.53 2.79
C ASP A 52 -3.20 4.30 3.34
N THR A 53 -2.26 5.19 3.02
CA THR A 53 -0.91 5.18 3.60
C THR A 53 -0.95 5.37 5.11
N ALA A 54 -1.78 6.30 5.61
CA ALA A 54 -2.00 6.48 7.05
C ALA A 54 -2.54 5.21 7.71
N GLY A 55 -3.56 4.59 7.11
CA GLY A 55 -4.14 3.35 7.64
C GLY A 55 -3.15 2.19 7.67
N ALA A 56 -2.31 2.04 6.64
CA ALA A 56 -1.26 1.04 6.60
C ALA A 56 -0.22 1.25 7.71
N GLN A 57 0.23 2.49 7.91
CA GLN A 57 1.21 2.80 8.96
C GLN A 57 0.65 2.60 10.36
N LEU A 58 -0.61 2.96 10.60
CA LEU A 58 -1.30 2.68 11.86
C LEU A 58 -1.51 1.17 12.10
N ALA A 59 -1.56 0.37 11.03
CA ALA A 59 -1.56 -1.10 11.10
C ALA A 59 -0.14 -1.70 11.17
N GLY A 60 0.91 -0.89 11.30
CA GLY A 60 2.30 -1.35 11.44
C GLY A 60 2.98 -1.77 10.14
N LEU A 61 2.41 -1.43 8.97
CA LEU A 61 3.07 -1.60 7.68
C LEU A 61 3.97 -0.39 7.39
N GLN A 62 4.92 -0.59 6.49
CA GLN A 62 5.57 0.52 5.79
C GLN A 62 4.60 1.11 4.76
N ALA A 63 4.82 2.36 4.34
CA ALA A 63 4.01 2.98 3.31
C ALA A 63 4.84 3.84 2.34
N ALA A 64 4.52 3.78 1.06
CA ALA A 64 5.02 4.66 0.02
C ALA A 64 3.86 5.47 -0.56
N PHE A 65 4.01 6.80 -0.54
CA PHE A 65 3.02 7.72 -1.08
C PHE A 65 3.41 8.22 -2.47
N ILE A 66 2.50 8.08 -3.43
CA ILE A 66 2.65 8.63 -4.78
C ILE A 66 1.92 9.98 -4.84
N ALA A 67 2.69 11.06 -4.85
CA ALA A 67 2.21 12.45 -4.84
C ALA A 67 1.60 12.87 -6.20
N ARG A 68 0.36 12.46 -6.45
CA ARG A 68 -0.43 12.86 -7.62
C ARG A 68 -1.13 14.21 -7.38
N PRO A 69 -1.41 15.01 -8.44
CA PRO A 69 -2.18 16.24 -8.30
C PRO A 69 -3.49 16.04 -7.53
N GLY A 70 -3.74 16.87 -6.53
CA GLY A 70 -4.94 16.79 -5.68
C GLY A 70 -4.90 15.76 -4.56
N GLN A 71 -3.84 14.96 -4.45
CA GLN A 71 -3.62 14.04 -3.33
C GLN A 71 -2.67 14.65 -2.30
N GLN A 72 -2.94 14.37 -1.03
CA GLN A 72 -2.12 14.82 0.09
C GLN A 72 -1.97 13.69 1.11
N ILE A 73 -0.85 13.70 1.83
CA ILE A 73 -0.67 12.88 3.02
C ILE A 73 -1.65 13.32 4.12
N TYR A 74 -1.94 12.43 5.07
CA TYR A 74 -2.79 12.78 6.20
C TYR A 74 -1.94 13.42 7.31
N PRO A 75 -2.07 14.73 7.63
CA PRO A 75 -1.09 15.44 8.46
C PRO A 75 -1.00 14.92 9.90
N LEU A 76 -2.05 14.27 10.40
CA LEU A 76 -2.12 13.71 11.75
C LEU A 76 -1.68 12.25 11.84
N ALA A 77 -1.30 11.65 10.71
CA ALA A 77 -0.76 10.30 10.67
C ALA A 77 0.77 10.34 10.61
N PRO A 78 1.45 9.22 10.93
CA PRO A 78 2.87 9.09 10.61
C PRO A 78 3.15 9.44 9.14
N ALA A 79 4.32 10.03 8.88
CA ALA A 79 4.73 10.32 7.50
C ALA A 79 5.06 9.00 6.77
N PRO A 80 4.64 8.82 5.51
CA PRO A 80 4.99 7.64 4.71
C PRO A 80 6.50 7.39 4.69
N THR A 81 6.90 6.12 4.75
CA THR A 81 8.30 5.68 4.66
C THR A 81 8.99 6.23 3.42
N LEU A 82 8.28 6.23 2.27
CA LEU A 82 8.76 6.78 1.01
C LEU A 82 7.75 7.75 0.42
N THR A 83 8.23 8.74 -0.33
CA THR A 83 7.38 9.63 -1.13
C THR A 83 8.02 9.84 -2.50
N GLY A 84 7.21 9.82 -3.55
CA GLY A 84 7.67 10.00 -4.92
C GLY A 84 6.53 10.50 -5.82
N SER A 85 6.87 11.04 -6.99
CA SER A 85 5.87 11.57 -7.92
C SER A 85 5.26 10.47 -8.80
N THR A 86 5.99 9.37 -8.98
CA THR A 86 5.60 8.23 -9.82
C THR A 86 5.96 6.88 -9.19
N LEU A 87 5.36 5.79 -9.68
CA LEU A 87 5.73 4.44 -9.25
C LEU A 87 7.21 4.10 -9.54
N PRO A 88 7.79 4.47 -10.72
CA PRO A 88 9.23 4.35 -10.94
C PRO A 88 10.10 5.09 -9.91
N ASP A 89 9.68 6.27 -9.43
CA ASP A 89 10.46 7.00 -8.41
C ASP A 89 10.49 6.24 -7.08
N ILE A 90 9.35 5.64 -6.69
CA ILE A 90 9.29 4.76 -5.52
C ILE A 90 10.14 3.51 -5.74
N ALA A 91 10.07 2.90 -6.92
CA ALA A 91 10.85 1.70 -7.24
C ALA A 91 12.36 1.94 -7.13
N ARG A 92 12.87 3.06 -7.66
CA ARG A 92 14.30 3.43 -7.53
C ARG A 92 14.73 3.56 -6.06
N GLN A 93 13.91 4.23 -5.24
CA GLN A 93 14.19 4.35 -3.80
C GLN A 93 14.19 3.01 -3.05
N LEU A 94 13.44 2.01 -3.53
CA LEU A 94 13.38 0.68 -2.93
C LEU A 94 14.54 -0.23 -3.31
N ILE A 95 15.02 -0.15 -4.56
CA ILE A 95 16.01 -1.08 -5.10
C ILE A 95 17.46 -0.56 -5.03
N GLY A 96 17.65 0.75 -4.88
CA GLY A 96 18.96 1.41 -4.96
C GLY A 96 19.31 1.80 -6.38
#